data_AF-A0A4Q4XYG0-F1
#
_entry.id   AF-A0A4Q4XYG0-F1
#
_cell.length_a   1.000
_cell.length_b   1.000
_cell.length_c   1.000
_cell.angle_alpha   90.00
_cell.angle_beta   90.00
_cell.angle_gamma   90.00
#
_symmetry.space_group_name_H-M   'P 1'
#
loop_
_entity.id
_entity.type
_entity.pdbx_description
1 polymer ?
#
loop_
_entity_poly.entity_id
_entity_poly.type
_entity_poly.pdbx_seq_one_letter_code
_entity_poly.pdbx_strand_id
1 'polypeptide(L)'
;MTNTEHGQILASKLFRFLVGPERKEFVVHSLALSRLSRALDALVNGKMSEACEGTAVWDDMDPDTFVRFTEFAYSGDYTTPEIELRTEPDEHTRDQLSPKAGRFVQWGTDEEVEELLTYYKTHRALGRDNVVQRFIEASYPSPGPVFNPQRVKERDMDYKKLLLCHIQLYIVGDKYCIPDLTALTTHKLHRTFVASYDPYELQRTFRDAYDAYEPQGIADATRYAYANTVQGDKLRTLLSHNIASGFHGFKISISYPAIRGLLEESADIAVDVAIHLAEDIDELNRAHYKIAGR
;
A
#
# COMPACT_ATOMS: atom_id res chain seq x y z
N MET A 1 -7.89 -30.50 -30.39
CA MET A 1 -7.56 -29.07 -30.25
C MET A 1 -8.41 -28.53 -29.12
N THR A 2 -7.78 -28.02 -28.07
CA THR A 2 -8.47 -27.44 -26.92
C THR A 2 -9.01 -26.06 -27.32
N ASN A 3 -10.32 -25.95 -27.53
CA ASN A 3 -10.97 -24.67 -27.93
C ASN A 3 -11.13 -23.68 -26.77
N THR A 4 -10.68 -24.02 -25.56
CA THR A 4 -10.74 -23.12 -24.41
C THR A 4 -9.39 -22.45 -24.21
N GLU A 5 -9.42 -21.19 -23.78
CA GLU A 5 -8.24 -20.41 -23.39
C GLU A 5 -7.37 -21.18 -22.38
N HIS A 6 -7.99 -21.76 -21.36
CA HIS A 6 -7.30 -22.60 -20.39
C HIS A 6 -6.58 -23.78 -21.04
N GLY A 7 -7.21 -24.46 -21.99
CA GLY A 7 -6.59 -25.58 -22.69
C GLY A 7 -5.50 -25.15 -23.69
N GLN A 8 -5.48 -23.91 -24.15
CA GLN A 8 -4.35 -23.36 -24.93
C GLN A 8 -3.15 -23.08 -24.02
N ILE A 9 -3.38 -22.56 -22.82
CA ILE A 9 -2.31 -22.35 -21.83
C ILE A 9 -1.62 -23.67 -21.51
N LEU A 10 -2.38 -24.72 -21.20
CA LEU A 10 -1.84 -26.05 -20.87
C LEU A 10 -1.08 -26.71 -22.02
N ALA A 11 -1.42 -26.37 -23.27
CA ALA A 11 -0.73 -26.88 -24.45
C ALA A 11 0.51 -26.07 -24.84
N SER A 12 0.72 -24.90 -24.23
CA SER A 12 1.85 -24.02 -24.54
C SER A 12 3.16 -24.56 -23.97
N LYS A 13 4.28 -24.13 -24.54
CA LYS A 13 5.60 -24.54 -24.05
C LYS A 13 5.81 -24.08 -22.61
N LEU A 14 6.51 -24.89 -21.84
CA LEU A 14 6.94 -24.55 -20.49
C LEU A 14 8.18 -23.66 -20.55
N PHE A 15 8.29 -22.76 -19.57
CA PHE A 15 9.41 -21.83 -19.42
C PHE A 15 9.86 -21.83 -17.96
N ARG A 16 11.16 -21.83 -17.72
CA ARG A 16 11.77 -21.91 -16.39
C ARG A 16 12.12 -20.52 -15.86
N PHE A 17 11.78 -20.26 -14.61
CA PHE A 17 12.17 -19.04 -13.90
C PHE A 17 12.99 -19.43 -12.68
N LEU A 18 14.16 -18.79 -12.54
CA LEU A 18 15.01 -18.89 -11.36
C LEU A 18 14.82 -17.61 -10.55
N VAL A 19 14.13 -17.70 -9.41
CA VAL A 19 13.60 -16.54 -8.68
C VAL A 19 14.27 -16.38 -7.32
N GLY A 20 14.59 -15.13 -6.99
CA GLY A 20 15.23 -14.75 -5.74
C GLY A 20 16.71 -15.11 -5.66
N PRO A 21 17.40 -14.72 -4.57
CA PRO A 21 18.84 -14.93 -4.41
C PRO A 21 19.24 -16.41 -4.38
N GLU A 22 18.32 -17.28 -3.93
CA GLU A 22 18.50 -18.74 -3.93
C GLU A 22 18.17 -19.40 -5.27
N ARG A 23 17.71 -18.61 -6.26
CA ARG A 23 17.35 -19.10 -7.59
C ARG A 23 16.37 -20.26 -7.57
N LYS A 24 15.34 -20.13 -6.72
CA LYS A 24 14.28 -21.13 -6.61
C LYS A 24 13.62 -21.32 -7.98
N GLU A 25 13.56 -22.55 -8.44
CA GLU A 25 13.06 -22.87 -9.78
C GLU A 25 11.54 -22.97 -9.78
N PHE A 26 10.92 -22.26 -10.72
CA PHE A 26 9.51 -22.33 -11.06
C PHE A 26 9.34 -22.63 -12.55
N VAL A 27 8.35 -23.45 -12.89
CA VAL A 27 8.04 -23.81 -14.29
C VAL A 27 6.63 -23.37 -14.60
N VAL A 28 6.46 -22.54 -15.64
CA VAL A 28 5.18 -21.95 -16.01
C VAL A 28 4.90 -22.09 -17.49
N HIS A 29 3.62 -22.06 -17.87
CA HIS A 29 3.18 -22.05 -19.26
C HIS A 29 3.47 -20.69 -19.88
N SER A 30 4.27 -20.66 -20.94
CA SER A 30 4.68 -19.42 -21.63
C SER A 30 3.49 -18.56 -22.04
N LEU A 31 2.39 -19.18 -22.50
CA LEU A 31 1.20 -18.45 -22.93
C LEU A 31 0.50 -17.70 -21.78
N ALA A 32 0.62 -18.18 -20.54
CA ALA A 32 0.06 -17.49 -19.37
C ALA A 32 0.70 -16.12 -19.17
N LEU A 33 2.01 -15.99 -19.43
CA LEU A 33 2.76 -14.74 -19.28
C LEU A 33 2.77 -13.90 -20.54
N SER A 34 2.95 -14.51 -21.72
CA SER A 34 3.13 -13.77 -22.97
C SER A 34 1.91 -12.91 -23.34
N ARG A 35 0.71 -13.34 -22.94
CA ARG A 35 -0.53 -12.59 -23.15
C ARG A 35 -0.66 -11.35 -22.27
N LEU A 36 0.08 -11.26 -21.15
CA LEU A 36 -0.05 -10.16 -20.20
C LEU A 36 0.59 -8.88 -20.73
N SER A 37 1.69 -9.00 -21.47
CA SER A 37 2.35 -7.85 -22.09
C SER A 37 3.32 -8.25 -23.21
N ARG A 38 3.63 -7.28 -24.07
CA ARG A 38 4.65 -7.45 -25.12
C ARG A 38 6.04 -7.73 -24.57
N ALA A 39 6.39 -7.17 -23.40
CA ALA A 39 7.67 -7.38 -22.77
C ALA A 39 7.83 -8.85 -22.34
N LEU A 40 6.78 -9.43 -21.75
CA LEU A 40 6.78 -10.83 -21.35
C LEU A 40 6.71 -11.77 -22.55
N ASP A 41 5.97 -11.43 -23.62
CA ASP A 41 5.99 -12.19 -24.86
C ASP A 41 7.40 -12.23 -25.47
N ALA A 42 8.09 -11.08 -25.53
CA ALA A 42 9.47 -11.04 -25.99
C ALA A 42 10.42 -11.85 -25.09
N LEU A 43 10.21 -11.84 -23.76
CA LEU A 43 11.01 -12.62 -22.82
C LEU A 43 10.86 -14.13 -23.05
N VAL A 44 9.64 -14.63 -23.20
CA VAL A 44 9.38 -16.08 -23.25
C VAL A 44 9.35 -16.65 -24.66
N ASN A 45 9.00 -15.84 -25.67
CA ASN A 45 8.84 -16.25 -27.08
C ASN A 45 9.75 -15.51 -28.06
N GLY A 46 10.55 -14.55 -27.59
CA GLY A 46 11.41 -13.75 -28.45
C GLY A 46 12.66 -14.49 -28.94
N LYS A 47 13.70 -13.69 -29.24
CA LYS A 47 14.96 -14.17 -29.84
C LYS A 47 16.18 -13.97 -28.93
N MET A 48 15.97 -13.53 -27.69
CA MET A 48 17.02 -13.34 -26.70
C MET A 48 17.47 -14.68 -26.11
N SER A 49 18.61 -14.70 -25.43
CA SER A 49 19.18 -15.88 -24.77
C SER A 49 18.14 -16.61 -23.92
N GLU A 50 17.36 -15.87 -23.14
CA GLU A 50 16.36 -16.37 -22.22
C GLU A 50 15.27 -17.16 -22.97
N ALA A 51 14.76 -16.61 -24.08
CA ALA A 51 13.75 -17.25 -24.92
C ALA A 51 14.30 -18.51 -25.61
N CYS A 52 15.56 -18.48 -26.03
CA CYS A 52 16.24 -19.61 -26.68
C CYS A 52 16.56 -20.75 -25.69
N GLU A 53 17.02 -20.41 -24.49
CA GLU A 53 17.34 -21.34 -23.40
C GLU A 53 16.10 -21.79 -22.62
N GLY A 54 14.96 -21.12 -22.83
CA GLY A 54 13.72 -21.39 -22.12
C GLY A 54 13.80 -21.10 -20.62
N THR A 55 14.71 -20.20 -20.21
CA THR A 55 15.02 -19.91 -18.80
C THR A 55 15.27 -18.42 -18.59
N ALA A 56 14.71 -17.84 -17.53
CA ALA A 56 15.00 -16.47 -17.09
C ALA A 56 15.40 -16.45 -15.62
N VAL A 57 16.27 -15.50 -15.25
CA VAL A 57 16.77 -15.31 -13.88
C VAL A 57 16.27 -13.97 -13.34
N TRP A 58 15.53 -14.01 -12.24
CA TRP A 58 14.98 -12.85 -11.54
C TRP A 58 15.47 -12.85 -10.08
N ASP A 59 16.73 -12.47 -9.89
CA ASP A 59 17.37 -12.44 -8.56
C ASP A 59 16.74 -11.35 -7.64
N ASP A 60 16.07 -10.34 -8.20
CA ASP A 60 15.43 -9.21 -7.50
C ASP A 60 13.98 -9.47 -7.07
N MET A 61 13.35 -10.55 -7.55
CA MET A 61 11.97 -10.89 -7.24
C MET A 61 11.90 -11.92 -6.11
N ASP A 62 11.06 -11.64 -5.12
CA ASP A 62 10.75 -12.59 -4.06
C ASP A 62 9.90 -13.78 -4.59
N PRO A 63 10.17 -15.03 -4.17
CA PRO A 63 9.40 -16.19 -4.60
C PRO A 63 7.88 -16.11 -4.37
N ASP A 64 7.42 -15.51 -3.26
CA ASP A 64 5.98 -15.38 -2.99
C ASP A 64 5.34 -14.33 -3.91
N THR A 65 6.09 -13.25 -4.23
CA THR A 65 5.67 -12.29 -5.25
C THR A 65 5.52 -12.97 -6.62
N PHE A 66 6.47 -13.84 -6.99
CA PHE A 66 6.40 -14.58 -8.25
C PHE A 66 5.18 -15.52 -8.28
N VAL A 67 4.93 -16.27 -7.18
CA VAL A 67 3.76 -17.15 -7.10
C VAL A 67 2.48 -16.35 -7.32
N ARG A 68 2.28 -15.23 -6.61
CA ARG A 68 1.07 -14.38 -6.78
C ARG A 68 0.98 -13.76 -8.18
N PHE A 69 2.11 -13.37 -8.77
CA PHE A 69 2.14 -12.90 -10.14
C PHE A 69 1.68 -13.99 -11.12
N THR A 70 2.08 -15.24 -10.90
CA THR A 70 1.60 -16.37 -11.71
C THR A 70 0.14 -16.71 -11.44
N GLU A 71 -0.35 -16.63 -10.20
CA GLU A 71 -1.79 -16.76 -9.90
C GLU A 71 -2.61 -15.78 -10.75
N PHE A 72 -2.17 -14.52 -10.80
CA PHE A 72 -2.76 -13.50 -11.66
C PHE A 72 -2.67 -13.87 -13.14
N ALA A 73 -1.51 -14.35 -13.60
CA ALA A 73 -1.33 -14.78 -14.97
C ALA A 73 -2.30 -15.89 -15.40
N TYR A 74 -2.67 -16.81 -14.51
CA TYR A 74 -3.61 -17.90 -14.80
C TYR A 74 -5.08 -17.54 -14.59
N SER A 75 -5.39 -16.73 -13.56
CA SER A 75 -6.77 -16.55 -13.08
C SER A 75 -7.31 -15.12 -13.23
N GLY A 76 -6.45 -14.15 -13.50
CA GLY A 76 -6.77 -12.72 -13.44
C GLY A 76 -6.87 -12.16 -12.02
N ASP A 77 -6.58 -12.97 -10.99
CA ASP A 77 -6.58 -12.56 -9.59
C ASP A 77 -5.40 -13.18 -8.82
N TYR A 78 -5.12 -12.68 -7.61
CA TYR A 78 -4.08 -13.22 -6.73
C TYR A 78 -4.51 -13.25 -5.26
N THR A 79 -4.04 -14.24 -4.53
CA THR A 79 -4.33 -14.43 -3.12
C THR A 79 -3.54 -13.43 -2.28
N THR A 80 -4.02 -13.04 -1.10
CA THR A 80 -3.27 -12.24 -0.12
C THR A 80 -2.71 -13.12 0.99
N PRO A 81 -1.54 -12.80 1.59
CA PRO A 81 -1.05 -13.52 2.77
C PRO A 81 -2.05 -13.36 3.93
N GLU A 82 -2.14 -14.36 4.81
CA GLU A 82 -2.87 -14.21 6.07
C GLU A 82 -2.19 -13.14 6.92
N ILE A 83 -2.98 -12.31 7.58
CA ILE A 83 -2.42 -11.37 8.55
C ILE A 83 -2.00 -12.18 9.77
N GLU A 84 -0.75 -12.05 10.18
CA GLU A 84 -0.18 -12.74 11.33
C GLU A 84 -0.07 -11.80 12.54
N LEU A 85 -0.11 -12.36 13.74
CA LEU A 85 0.25 -11.61 14.95
C LEU A 85 1.72 -11.24 14.88
N ARG A 86 2.01 -10.02 15.28
CA ARG A 86 3.37 -9.50 15.36
C ARG A 86 4.13 -10.25 16.45
N THR A 87 5.25 -10.87 16.05
CA THR A 87 6.14 -11.59 16.99
C THR A 87 7.43 -10.82 17.30
N GLU A 88 7.80 -9.86 16.46
CA GLU A 88 9.04 -9.09 16.59
C GLU A 88 8.81 -7.73 17.26
N PRO A 89 9.69 -7.31 18.20
CA PRO A 89 9.64 -5.99 18.82
C PRO A 89 9.89 -4.86 17.80
N ASP A 90 9.45 -3.63 18.10
CA ASP A 90 9.70 -2.46 17.26
C ASP A 90 11.19 -2.22 16.99
N GLU A 91 11.57 -2.22 15.69
CA GLU A 91 12.91 -1.85 15.23
C GLU A 91 13.27 -0.42 15.65
N HIS A 92 12.28 0.44 15.91
CA HIS A 92 12.45 1.82 16.37
C HIS A 92 11.92 1.97 17.78
N THR A 93 12.68 1.49 18.76
CA THR A 93 12.38 1.73 20.17
C THR A 93 12.46 3.23 20.46
N ARG A 94 11.54 3.72 21.30
CA ARG A 94 11.42 5.12 21.76
C ARG A 94 12.75 5.81 22.12
N ASP A 95 13.75 5.05 22.52
CA ASP A 95 15.06 5.51 22.97
C ASP A 95 16.06 5.82 21.84
N GLN A 96 15.76 5.45 20.59
CA GLN A 96 16.65 5.68 19.43
C GLN A 96 16.32 6.97 18.66
N LEU A 97 15.39 7.78 19.18
CA LEU A 97 14.93 9.02 18.55
C LEU A 97 15.97 10.16 18.64
N SER A 98 16.03 10.97 17.59
CA SER A 98 16.71 12.29 17.61
C SER A 98 16.18 13.14 18.78
N PRO A 99 17.00 14.00 19.44
CA PRO A 99 16.54 14.91 20.49
C PRO A 99 15.38 15.83 20.03
N LYS A 100 15.19 16.03 18.72
CA LYS A 100 14.08 16.78 18.12
C LYS A 100 12.78 15.97 18.00
N ALA A 101 12.86 14.64 17.95
CA ALA A 101 11.72 13.74 18.00
C ALA A 101 11.23 13.55 19.45
N GLY A 102 12.15 13.46 20.42
CA GLY A 102 11.84 13.35 21.85
C GLY A 102 11.03 14.52 22.45
N ARG A 103 11.06 15.71 21.81
CA ARG A 103 10.25 16.87 22.22
C ARG A 103 8.75 16.72 21.94
N PHE A 104 8.37 15.85 21.00
CA PHE A 104 6.98 15.60 20.63
C PHE A 104 6.44 14.28 21.21
N VAL A 105 7.32 13.44 21.77
CA VAL A 105 6.97 12.18 22.46
C VAL A 105 6.63 12.41 23.93
N GLN A 106 6.92 13.61 24.48
CA GLN A 106 6.19 14.10 25.65
C GLN A 106 4.82 14.53 25.18
N TRP A 107 3.85 13.62 25.13
CA TRP A 107 2.47 14.07 25.15
C TRP A 107 2.27 14.82 26.47
N GLY A 108 1.74 16.05 26.40
CA GLY A 108 1.52 16.87 27.57
C GLY A 108 0.43 16.32 28.46
N THR A 109 0.02 17.15 29.41
CA THR A 109 -0.98 16.81 30.43
C THR A 109 -2.24 16.20 29.80
N ASP A 110 -3.02 15.43 30.57
CA ASP A 110 -4.30 14.82 30.12
C ASP A 110 -5.20 15.78 29.32
N GLU A 111 -5.07 17.09 29.61
CA GLU A 111 -5.69 18.22 28.92
C GLU A 111 -5.40 18.30 27.41
N GLU A 112 -4.16 18.05 26.96
CA GLU A 112 -3.80 18.09 25.53
C GLU A 112 -4.42 16.92 24.76
N VAL A 113 -4.49 15.72 25.37
CA VAL A 113 -5.13 14.54 24.74
C VAL A 113 -6.60 14.85 24.53
N GLU A 114 -7.24 15.40 25.55
CA GLU A 114 -8.66 15.74 25.52
C GLU A 114 -8.95 16.86 24.51
N GLU A 115 -8.02 17.81 24.34
CA GLU A 115 -8.10 18.84 23.30
C GLU A 115 -8.03 18.24 21.89
N LEU A 116 -7.12 17.29 21.62
CA LEU A 116 -7.06 16.58 20.34
C LEU A 116 -8.33 15.76 20.05
N LEU A 117 -8.81 15.03 21.05
CA LEU A 117 -10.06 14.26 20.94
C LEU A 117 -11.25 15.17 20.66
N THR A 118 -11.30 16.32 21.33
CA THR A 118 -12.32 17.35 21.12
C THR A 118 -12.20 17.95 19.72
N TYR A 119 -10.99 18.26 19.27
CA TYR A 119 -10.70 18.72 17.91
C TYR A 119 -11.21 17.72 16.87
N TYR A 120 -10.84 16.44 16.98
CA TYR A 120 -11.27 15.38 16.07
C TYR A 120 -12.79 15.23 16.04
N LYS A 121 -13.44 15.09 17.21
CA LYS A 121 -14.91 14.98 17.32
C LYS A 121 -15.60 16.17 16.66
N THR A 122 -15.07 17.38 16.87
CA THR A 122 -15.65 18.63 16.34
C THR A 122 -15.47 18.74 14.82
N HIS A 123 -14.28 18.46 14.28
CA HIS A 123 -14.02 18.55 12.84
C HIS A 123 -14.76 17.47 12.04
N ARG A 124 -14.90 16.26 12.61
CA ARG A 124 -15.75 15.20 12.07
C ARG A 124 -17.23 15.59 12.08
N ALA A 125 -17.74 16.11 13.20
CA ALA A 125 -19.15 16.53 13.32
C ALA A 125 -19.50 17.71 12.39
N LEU A 126 -18.51 18.56 12.08
CA LEU A 126 -18.67 19.68 11.15
C LEU A 126 -18.48 19.28 9.68
N GLY A 127 -18.20 18.00 9.37
CA GLY A 127 -17.96 17.54 8.00
C GLY A 127 -16.72 18.15 7.35
N ARG A 128 -15.71 18.53 8.16
CA ARG A 128 -14.51 19.25 7.72
C ARG A 128 -13.30 18.35 7.48
N ASP A 129 -13.43 17.04 7.66
CA ASP A 129 -12.35 16.06 7.45
C ASP A 129 -12.44 15.48 6.02
N ASN A 130 -12.27 16.37 5.05
CA ASN A 130 -12.39 16.10 3.62
C ASN A 130 -11.28 15.19 3.09
N VAL A 131 -10.04 15.24 3.60
CA VAL A 131 -8.99 14.30 3.13
C VAL A 131 -9.35 12.84 3.38
N VAL A 132 -9.90 12.50 4.56
CA VAL A 132 -10.32 11.13 4.90
C VAL A 132 -11.48 10.70 4.01
N GLN A 133 -12.48 11.57 3.84
CA GLN A 133 -13.62 11.29 2.97
C GLN A 133 -13.20 11.12 1.51
N ARG A 134 -12.35 12.02 0.97
CA ARG A 134 -11.77 11.91 -0.37
C ARG A 134 -10.99 10.61 -0.53
N PHE A 135 -10.27 10.16 0.50
CA PHE A 135 -9.58 8.87 0.44
C PHE A 135 -10.56 7.70 0.35
N ILE A 136 -11.57 7.67 1.21
CA ILE A 136 -12.58 6.59 1.22
C ILE A 136 -13.36 6.53 -0.11
N GLU A 137 -13.72 7.69 -0.65
CA GLU A 137 -14.48 7.83 -1.90
C GLU A 137 -13.60 7.72 -3.16
N ALA A 138 -12.28 7.69 -3.02
CA ALA A 138 -11.36 7.58 -4.13
C ALA A 138 -11.64 6.32 -4.95
N SER A 139 -11.78 6.49 -6.27
CA SER A 139 -12.10 5.40 -7.18
C SER A 139 -10.84 4.71 -7.69
N TYR A 140 -10.64 3.47 -7.24
CA TYR A 140 -9.66 2.54 -7.80
C TYR A 140 -10.41 1.37 -8.45
N PRO A 141 -10.71 1.43 -9.77
CA PRO A 141 -11.49 0.39 -10.43
C PRO A 141 -10.72 -0.93 -10.51
N SER A 142 -11.40 -2.04 -10.21
CA SER A 142 -10.84 -3.38 -10.36
C SER A 142 -11.14 -3.94 -11.75
N PRO A 143 -10.16 -4.50 -12.47
CA PRO A 143 -10.42 -5.31 -13.66
C PRO A 143 -10.94 -6.71 -13.33
N GLY A 144 -10.87 -7.11 -12.04
CA GLY A 144 -11.26 -8.42 -11.54
C GLY A 144 -12.44 -8.37 -10.56
N PRO A 145 -12.70 -9.46 -9.81
CA PRO A 145 -13.77 -9.51 -8.83
C PRO A 145 -13.59 -8.45 -7.72
N VAL A 146 -14.68 -8.13 -7.04
CA VAL A 146 -14.65 -7.24 -5.88
C VAL A 146 -13.82 -7.89 -4.77
N PHE A 147 -12.75 -7.22 -4.36
CA PHE A 147 -11.91 -7.69 -3.28
C PHE A 147 -12.53 -7.38 -1.90
N ASN A 148 -12.65 -8.43 -1.09
CA ASN A 148 -13.04 -8.34 0.31
C ASN A 148 -11.78 -8.50 1.18
N PRO A 149 -11.24 -7.40 1.73
CA PRO A 149 -10.03 -7.46 2.53
C PRO A 149 -10.24 -8.25 3.83
N GLN A 150 -9.16 -8.84 4.33
CA GLN A 150 -9.14 -9.49 5.64
C GLN A 150 -9.43 -8.45 6.71
N ARG A 151 -10.38 -8.77 7.61
CA ARG A 151 -10.68 -7.90 8.75
C ARG A 151 -9.63 -8.08 9.83
N VAL A 152 -9.18 -6.96 10.34
CA VAL A 152 -8.39 -6.86 11.55
C VAL A 152 -9.19 -7.46 12.70
N LYS A 153 -8.73 -8.57 13.29
CA LYS A 153 -9.36 -9.15 14.47
C LYS A 153 -8.76 -8.60 15.76
N GLU A 154 -7.47 -8.26 15.72
CA GLU A 154 -6.65 -7.89 16.87
C GLU A 154 -5.70 -6.73 16.48
N ARG A 155 -5.25 -5.93 17.45
CA ARG A 155 -4.48 -4.70 17.20
C ARG A 155 -3.02 -4.97 16.85
N ASP A 156 -2.45 -6.08 17.31
CA ASP A 156 -1.03 -6.41 17.17
C ASP A 156 -0.74 -7.17 15.86
N MET A 157 -1.55 -6.96 14.83
CA MET A 157 -1.43 -7.70 13.59
C MET A 157 -0.41 -7.02 12.66
N ASP A 158 0.52 -7.79 12.10
CA ASP A 158 1.55 -7.29 11.18
C ASP A 158 0.98 -7.09 9.77
N TYR A 159 0.75 -5.83 9.40
CA TYR A 159 0.28 -5.43 8.08
C TYR A 159 1.38 -5.40 7.02
N LYS A 160 2.65 -5.41 7.41
CA LYS A 160 3.77 -5.18 6.48
C LYS A 160 3.75 -6.17 5.32
N LYS A 161 3.62 -7.47 5.61
CA LYS A 161 3.54 -8.52 4.58
C LYS A 161 2.35 -8.32 3.64
N LEU A 162 1.19 -7.94 4.18
CA LEU A 162 -0.02 -7.70 3.39
C LEU A 162 0.13 -6.46 2.50
N LEU A 163 0.68 -5.36 3.00
CA LEU A 163 0.90 -4.16 2.20
C LEU A 163 1.96 -4.40 1.11
N LEU A 164 3.08 -5.02 1.48
CA LEU A 164 4.16 -5.34 0.55
C LEU A 164 3.69 -6.29 -0.57
N CYS A 165 2.80 -7.25 -0.29
CA CYS A 165 2.32 -8.15 -1.34
C CYS A 165 1.62 -7.40 -2.49
N HIS A 166 0.89 -6.32 -2.20
CA HIS A 166 0.26 -5.49 -3.21
C HIS A 166 1.26 -4.58 -3.92
N ILE A 167 2.16 -3.96 -3.16
CA ILE A 167 3.15 -3.01 -3.68
C ILE A 167 4.16 -3.70 -4.60
N GLN A 168 4.67 -4.86 -4.20
CA GLN A 168 5.60 -5.65 -5.02
C GLN A 168 4.96 -6.07 -6.34
N LEU A 169 3.71 -6.54 -6.31
CA LEU A 169 2.97 -6.87 -7.53
C LEU A 169 2.68 -5.65 -8.41
N TYR A 170 2.42 -4.48 -7.82
CA TYR A 170 2.28 -3.24 -8.57
C TYR A 170 3.56 -2.94 -9.33
N ILE A 171 4.73 -3.01 -8.67
CA ILE A 171 6.04 -2.77 -9.28
C ILE A 171 6.30 -3.77 -10.42
N VAL A 172 5.93 -5.05 -10.26
CA VAL A 172 6.00 -6.04 -11.34
C VAL A 172 5.09 -5.64 -12.51
N GLY A 173 3.87 -5.20 -12.22
CA GLY A 173 2.93 -4.71 -13.21
C GLY A 173 3.46 -3.52 -14.00
N ASP A 174 4.09 -2.56 -13.32
CA ASP A 174 4.70 -1.40 -13.97
C ASP A 174 5.93 -1.79 -14.81
N LYS A 175 6.86 -2.56 -14.22
CA LYS A 175 8.09 -3.07 -14.88
C LYS A 175 7.80 -3.78 -16.19
N TYR A 176 6.73 -4.59 -16.23
CA TYR A 176 6.34 -5.36 -17.41
C TYR A 176 5.18 -4.75 -18.20
N CYS A 177 4.74 -3.53 -17.88
CA CYS A 177 3.65 -2.82 -18.56
C CYS A 177 2.35 -3.66 -18.62
N ILE A 178 1.84 -4.05 -17.46
CA ILE A 178 0.62 -4.85 -17.26
C ILE A 178 -0.43 -3.98 -16.53
N PRO A 179 -1.22 -3.16 -17.25
CA PRO A 179 -2.15 -2.20 -16.65
C PRO A 179 -3.16 -2.87 -15.71
N ASP A 180 -3.69 -4.03 -16.09
CA ASP A 180 -4.68 -4.75 -15.28
C ASP A 180 -4.09 -5.19 -13.93
N LEU A 181 -2.81 -5.57 -13.87
CA LEU A 181 -2.16 -5.90 -12.61
C LEU A 181 -1.97 -4.66 -11.74
N THR A 182 -1.54 -3.54 -12.32
CA THR A 182 -1.40 -2.26 -11.58
C THR A 182 -2.75 -1.74 -11.06
N ALA A 183 -3.82 -1.90 -11.83
CA ALA A 183 -5.17 -1.52 -11.44
C ALA A 183 -5.72 -2.43 -10.33
N LEU A 184 -5.54 -3.75 -10.45
CA LEU A 184 -5.97 -4.70 -9.42
C LEU A 184 -5.21 -4.49 -8.11
N THR A 185 -3.90 -4.28 -8.17
CA THR A 185 -3.06 -4.08 -6.97
C THR A 185 -3.39 -2.78 -6.24
N THR A 186 -3.58 -1.68 -6.96
CA THR A 186 -4.04 -0.41 -6.36
C THR A 186 -5.44 -0.52 -5.78
N HIS A 187 -6.37 -1.21 -6.47
CA HIS A 187 -7.70 -1.50 -5.94
C HIS A 187 -7.63 -2.28 -4.62
N LYS A 188 -6.90 -3.40 -4.59
CA LYS A 188 -6.79 -4.24 -3.39
C LYS A 188 -6.11 -3.51 -2.25
N LEU A 189 -5.05 -2.74 -2.52
CA LEU A 189 -4.35 -1.95 -1.53
C LEU A 189 -5.23 -0.86 -0.91
N HIS A 190 -5.96 -0.10 -1.74
CA HIS A 190 -6.93 0.90 -1.25
C HIS A 190 -7.99 0.27 -0.36
N ARG A 191 -8.57 -0.86 -0.79
CA ARG A 191 -9.57 -1.60 -0.01
C ARG A 191 -9.01 -2.11 1.31
N THR A 192 -7.76 -2.59 1.33
CA THR A 192 -7.05 -2.98 2.55
C THR A 192 -6.95 -1.82 3.54
N PHE A 193 -6.56 -0.62 3.08
CA PHE A 193 -6.51 0.57 3.94
C PHE A 193 -7.89 1.01 4.45
N VAL A 194 -8.92 1.01 3.59
CA VAL A 194 -10.29 1.35 4.02
C VAL A 194 -10.83 0.34 5.04
N ALA A 195 -10.47 -0.94 4.93
CA ALA A 195 -10.91 -1.96 5.87
C ALA A 195 -10.14 -1.98 7.20
N SER A 196 -8.92 -1.45 7.24
CA SER A 196 -8.22 -1.22 8.51
C SER A 196 -8.79 -0.04 9.30
N TYR A 197 -9.63 0.80 8.68
CA TYR A 197 -10.29 1.90 9.37
C TYR A 197 -11.51 1.41 10.16
N ASP A 198 -11.44 1.50 11.50
CA ASP A 198 -12.60 1.37 12.37
C ASP A 198 -13.06 2.76 12.89
N PRO A 199 -14.20 3.29 12.41
CA PRO A 199 -14.71 4.60 12.83
C PRO A 199 -15.20 4.66 14.29
N TYR A 200 -15.28 3.52 14.99
CA TYR A 200 -15.81 3.36 16.35
C TYR A 200 -14.76 2.94 17.40
N GLU A 201 -13.55 2.52 17.00
CA GLU A 201 -12.47 2.11 17.92
C GLU A 201 -11.88 3.24 18.78
N LEU A 202 -12.19 4.51 18.49
CA LEU A 202 -11.77 5.68 19.29
C LEU A 202 -12.37 5.71 20.73
N GLN A 203 -13.25 4.78 21.10
CA GLN A 203 -13.93 4.78 22.40
C GLN A 203 -13.22 3.99 23.52
N ARG A 204 -12.15 3.23 23.25
CA ARG A 204 -11.42 2.48 24.28
C ARG A 204 -10.03 3.06 24.49
N THR A 205 -9.94 3.88 25.54
CA THR A 205 -8.72 4.44 26.15
C THR A 205 -7.55 4.61 25.19
N PHE A 206 -7.47 5.79 24.57
CA PHE A 206 -6.34 6.27 23.76
C PHE A 206 -4.97 5.92 24.34
N ARG A 207 -4.86 5.86 25.68
CA ARG A 207 -3.66 5.49 26.43
C ARG A 207 -3.20 4.04 26.20
N ASP A 208 -4.12 3.07 26.16
CA ASP A 208 -3.77 1.65 25.96
C ASP A 208 -3.63 1.31 24.46
N ALA A 209 -4.26 2.11 23.58
CA ALA A 209 -4.20 1.92 22.13
C ALA A 209 -2.93 2.49 21.49
N TYR A 210 -2.33 3.53 22.09
CA TYR A 210 -1.16 4.22 21.54
C TYR A 210 0.14 3.40 21.67
N ASP A 211 0.28 2.61 22.72
CA ASP A 211 1.44 1.73 22.93
C ASP A 211 1.38 0.42 22.12
N ALA A 212 0.22 0.07 21.55
CA ALA A 212 -0.01 -1.22 20.88
C ALA A 212 0.07 -1.17 19.34
N TYR A 213 -0.15 0.00 18.72
CA TYR A 213 -0.20 0.12 17.25
C TYR A 213 0.82 1.13 16.74
N GLU A 214 2.01 0.65 16.36
CA GLU A 214 2.96 1.45 15.58
C GLU A 214 2.73 1.17 14.08
N PRO A 215 2.43 2.20 13.26
CA PRO A 215 2.24 2.05 11.81
C PRO A 215 3.56 1.81 11.05
N GLN A 216 4.53 1.10 11.65
CA GLN A 216 5.83 0.78 11.06
C GLN A 216 5.66 0.05 9.72
N GLY A 217 4.71 -0.88 9.63
CA GLY A 217 4.39 -1.57 8.39
C GLY A 217 3.97 -0.64 7.26
N ILE A 218 3.24 0.45 7.56
CA ILE A 218 2.85 1.47 6.57
C ILE A 218 4.07 2.30 6.17
N ALA A 219 4.89 2.70 7.13
CA ALA A 219 6.10 3.49 6.86
C ALA A 219 7.09 2.71 5.98
N ASP A 220 7.37 1.45 6.31
CA ASP A 220 8.27 0.58 5.56
C ASP A 220 7.76 0.28 4.16
N ALA A 221 6.47 -0.05 4.04
CA ALA A 221 5.82 -0.28 2.76
C ALA A 221 5.88 0.97 1.87
N THR A 222 5.65 2.16 2.45
CA THR A 222 5.74 3.43 1.73
C THR A 222 7.17 3.72 1.29
N ARG A 223 8.16 3.53 2.17
CA ARG A 223 9.58 3.70 1.83
C ARG A 223 9.98 2.79 0.68
N TYR A 224 9.57 1.52 0.73
CA TYR A 224 9.82 0.57 -0.35
C TYR A 224 9.15 1.00 -1.67
N ALA A 225 7.90 1.44 -1.64
CA ALA A 225 7.20 1.91 -2.83
C ALA A 225 7.90 3.12 -3.48
N TYR A 226 8.29 4.12 -2.69
CA TYR A 226 8.98 5.32 -3.21
C TYR A 226 10.36 5.00 -3.78
N ALA A 227 11.08 4.04 -3.20
CA ALA A 227 12.37 3.59 -3.72
C ALA A 227 12.25 2.88 -5.09
N ASN A 228 11.07 2.35 -5.44
CA ASN A 228 10.85 1.52 -6.64
C ASN A 228 9.86 2.14 -7.65
N THR A 229 9.45 3.39 -7.45
CA THR A 229 8.53 4.11 -8.35
C THR A 229 9.08 5.50 -8.65
N VAL A 230 8.51 6.17 -9.65
CA VAL A 230 8.90 7.54 -10.04
C VAL A 230 7.92 8.58 -9.52
N GLN A 231 8.30 9.86 -9.57
CA GLN A 231 7.42 10.97 -9.19
C GLN A 231 6.14 10.99 -10.04
N GLY A 232 5.00 11.26 -9.41
CA GLY A 232 3.68 11.28 -10.07
C GLY A 232 3.06 9.89 -10.29
N ASP A 233 3.70 8.82 -9.80
CA ASP A 233 3.15 7.48 -9.87
C ASP A 233 1.86 7.33 -9.02
N LYS A 234 0.94 6.49 -9.51
CA LYS A 234 -0.38 6.29 -8.88
C LYS A 234 -0.26 5.61 -7.52
N LEU A 235 0.72 4.71 -7.33
CA LEU A 235 0.97 4.08 -6.05
C LEU A 235 1.47 5.09 -5.02
N ARG A 236 2.35 6.02 -5.41
CA ARG A 236 2.79 7.12 -4.53
C ARG A 236 1.63 8.02 -4.11
N THR A 237 0.73 8.32 -5.05
CA THR A 237 -0.51 9.08 -4.78
C THR A 237 -1.40 8.36 -3.76
N LEU A 238 -1.63 7.05 -3.96
CA LEU A 238 -2.44 6.24 -3.04
C LEU A 238 -1.83 6.23 -1.62
N LEU A 239 -0.52 6.01 -1.51
CA LEU A 239 0.17 5.91 -0.21
C LEU A 239 0.27 7.25 0.51
N SER A 240 0.58 8.34 -0.21
CA SER A 240 0.62 9.68 0.39
C SER A 240 -0.77 10.15 0.82
N HIS A 241 -1.83 9.85 0.06
CA HIS A 241 -3.20 10.15 0.47
C HIS A 241 -3.60 9.32 1.70
N ASN A 242 -3.18 8.06 1.80
CA ASN A 242 -3.39 7.25 3.00
C ASN A 242 -2.73 7.90 4.23
N ILE A 243 -1.45 8.29 4.14
CA ILE A 243 -0.73 8.96 5.22
C ILE A 243 -1.38 10.31 5.59
N ALA A 244 -1.73 11.12 4.58
CA ALA A 244 -2.39 12.40 4.78
C ALA A 244 -3.75 12.23 5.48
N SER A 245 -4.50 11.19 5.13
CA SER A 245 -5.78 10.90 5.79
C SER A 245 -5.57 10.59 7.27
N GLY A 246 -4.49 9.86 7.62
CA GLY A 246 -4.18 9.47 8.99
C GLY A 246 -5.25 8.64 9.70
N PHE A 247 -6.40 8.38 9.03
CA PHE A 247 -7.70 7.80 9.44
C PHE A 247 -8.32 8.26 10.79
N HIS A 248 -7.49 8.52 11.78
CA HIS A 248 -7.79 9.13 13.07
C HIS A 248 -7.36 10.61 13.14
N GLY A 249 -6.88 11.16 12.02
CA GLY A 249 -6.48 12.57 11.86
C GLY A 249 -4.97 12.74 11.67
N PHE A 250 -4.58 13.60 10.71
CA PHE A 250 -3.17 13.78 10.33
C PHE A 250 -2.25 14.18 11.50
N LYS A 251 -2.72 15.03 12.43
CA LYS A 251 -1.95 15.45 13.61
C LYS A 251 -1.61 14.28 14.55
N ILE A 252 -2.47 13.26 14.61
CA ILE A 252 -2.21 12.02 15.35
C ILE A 252 -1.26 11.13 14.55
N SER A 253 -1.46 11.02 13.23
CA SER A 253 -0.57 10.22 12.37
C SER A 253 0.90 10.64 12.47
N ILE A 254 1.19 11.94 12.49
CA ILE A 254 2.57 12.46 12.61
C ILE A 254 3.14 12.40 14.04
N SER A 255 2.36 12.00 15.04
CA SER A 255 2.90 11.76 16.39
C SER A 255 3.58 10.39 16.48
N TYR A 256 3.25 9.45 15.58
CA TYR A 256 3.92 8.17 15.48
C TYR A 256 5.35 8.33 14.93
N PRO A 257 6.38 7.83 15.64
CA PRO A 257 7.79 7.96 15.22
C PRO A 257 8.05 7.45 13.81
N ALA A 258 7.50 6.30 13.44
CA ALA A 258 7.66 5.71 12.10
C ALA A 258 7.21 6.65 10.97
N ILE A 259 6.02 7.25 11.10
CA ILE A 259 5.48 8.19 10.09
C ILE A 259 6.25 9.49 10.10
N ARG A 260 6.55 10.03 11.29
CA ARG A 260 7.31 11.27 11.38
C ARG A 260 8.71 11.13 10.78
N GLY A 261 9.41 10.05 11.12
CA GLY A 261 10.72 9.71 10.57
C GLY A 261 10.67 9.61 9.06
N LEU A 262 9.67 8.93 8.50
CA LEU A 262 9.46 8.84 7.06
C LEU A 262 9.35 10.22 6.38
N LEU A 263 8.60 11.15 6.96
CA LEU A 263 8.43 12.51 6.42
C LEU A 263 9.69 13.37 6.59
N GLU A 264 10.46 13.17 7.66
CA GLU A 264 11.73 13.87 7.88
C GLU A 264 12.86 13.32 6.97
N GLU A 265 12.83 12.02 6.65
CA GLU A 265 13.81 11.33 5.81
C GLU A 265 13.64 11.62 4.31
N SER A 266 12.40 11.83 3.84
CA SER A 266 12.10 11.95 2.42
C SER A 266 11.26 13.17 2.10
N ALA A 267 11.89 14.16 1.46
CA ALA A 267 11.22 15.36 0.99
C ALA A 267 10.12 15.05 -0.04
N ASP A 268 10.31 14.05 -0.90
CA ASP A 268 9.31 13.64 -1.90
C ASP A 268 8.03 13.16 -1.21
N ILE A 269 8.16 12.29 -0.18
CA ILE A 269 7.00 11.80 0.59
C ILE A 269 6.32 12.96 1.30
N ALA A 270 7.08 13.85 1.93
CA ALA A 270 6.53 15.00 2.64
C ALA A 270 5.76 15.95 1.70
N VAL A 271 6.27 16.18 0.49
CA VAL A 271 5.61 17.01 -0.53
C VAL A 271 4.32 16.36 -1.01
N ASP A 272 4.34 15.08 -1.37
CA ASP A 272 3.16 14.36 -1.85
C ASP A 272 2.05 14.32 -0.78
N VAL A 273 2.42 14.10 0.49
CA VAL A 273 1.48 14.19 1.63
C VAL A 273 0.93 15.61 1.80
N ALA A 274 1.78 16.64 1.71
CA ALA A 274 1.35 18.04 1.85
C ALA A 274 0.38 18.48 0.76
N ILE A 275 0.49 17.94 -0.46
CA ILE A 275 -0.45 18.23 -1.57
C ILE A 275 -1.87 17.82 -1.18
N HIS A 276 -2.06 16.62 -0.62
CA HIS A 276 -3.38 16.15 -0.19
C HIS A 276 -3.97 16.99 0.95
N LEU A 277 -3.14 17.49 1.85
CA LEU A 277 -3.57 18.38 2.95
C LEU A 277 -3.88 19.80 2.46
N ALA A 278 -3.16 20.30 1.46
CA ALA A 278 -3.39 21.63 0.90
C ALA A 278 -4.75 21.75 0.21
N GLU A 279 -5.20 20.68 -0.45
CA GLU A 279 -6.56 20.60 -1.03
C GLU A 279 -7.64 20.90 0.02
N ASP A 280 -7.40 20.52 1.28
CA ASP A 280 -8.35 20.76 2.36
C ASP A 280 -8.48 22.25 2.69
N ILE A 281 -7.34 22.95 2.69
CA ILE A 281 -7.26 24.39 2.94
C ILE A 281 -8.00 25.15 1.82
N ASP A 282 -7.82 24.74 0.57
CA ASP A 282 -8.47 25.37 -0.58
C ASP A 282 -9.99 25.16 -0.60
N GLU A 283 -10.47 23.99 -0.17
CA GLU A 283 -11.91 23.73 -0.01
C GLU A 283 -12.53 24.55 1.12
N LEU A 284 -11.84 24.67 2.27
CA LEU A 284 -12.27 25.51 3.39
C LEU A 284 -12.37 26.99 2.99
N ASN A 285 -11.37 27.49 2.27
CA ASN A 285 -11.37 28.86 1.76
C ASN A 285 -12.54 29.10 0.79
N ARG A 286 -12.79 28.19 -0.17
CA ARG A 286 -13.93 28.28 -1.10
C ARG A 286 -15.28 28.28 -0.40
N ALA A 287 -15.44 27.47 0.65
CA ALA A 287 -16.65 27.45 1.47
C ALA A 287 -16.86 28.77 2.24
N HIS A 288 -15.79 29.33 2.80
CA HIS A 288 -15.83 30.62 3.51
C HIS A 288 -16.27 31.77 2.60
N TYR A 289 -15.70 31.88 1.39
CA TYR A 289 -16.08 32.93 0.43
C TYR A 289 -17.53 32.79 -0.08
N LYS A 290 -18.06 31.56 -0.19
CA LYS A 290 -19.48 31.33 -0.53
C LYS A 290 -20.44 31.76 0.57
N ILE A 291 -20.03 31.68 1.84
CA ILE A 291 -20.85 32.06 3.00
C ILE A 291 -20.76 33.58 3.24
N ALA A 292 -19.58 34.18 3.08
CA ALA A 292 -19.35 35.62 3.24
C ALA A 292 -19.89 36.48 2.09
N GLY A 293 -20.25 35.87 0.95
CA GLY A 293 -20.87 36.53 -0.20
C GLY A 293 -22.41 36.62 -0.16
N ARG A 294 -23.02 36.51 1.03
CA ARG A 294 -24.46 36.74 1.26
C ARG A 294 -24.70 37.98 2.10
#